data_AF-A0A0C9Y7A7-F1
#
_entry.id   AF-A0A0C9Y7A7-F1
#
_cell.length_a   1.000
_cell.length_b   1.000
_cell.length_c   1.000
_cell.angle_alpha   90.00
_cell.angle_beta   90.00
_cell.angle_gamma   90.00
#
_symmetry.space_group_name_H-M   'P 1'
#
loop_
_entity.id
_entity.type
_entity.pdbx_description
1 polymer ?
#
loop_
_entity_poly.entity_id
_entity_poly.type
_entity_poly.pdbx_seq_one_letter_code
_entity_poly.pdbx_strand_id
1 'polypeptide(L)'
;MPLFVPILRLAMLFLNVYDSYKTLKFPPPSSRQNDELPSVRAMTQRKRDMKGCLAIWIVWCCFAVYERFGDAIVSLFIPFYDEFKSIVLLFLILKRSRAAEPIYLYIIHPLLKPYTSTLDASLELLLMIGDFIFALSTFPIKLGLELWEKRFGFHQFLWTRIPTVSL
;
A
#
# COMPACT_ATOMS: atom_id res chain seq x y z
N MET A 1 20.20 14.48 15.20
CA MET A 1 19.52 15.60 14.49
C MET A 1 18.04 15.27 14.29
N PRO A 2 17.12 15.89 15.05
CA PRO A 2 15.72 15.45 15.15
C PRO A 2 14.88 15.64 13.87
N LEU A 3 15.37 16.42 12.89
CA LEU A 3 14.63 16.72 11.66
C LEU A 3 14.98 15.80 10.48
N PHE A 4 16.18 15.22 10.46
CA PHE A 4 16.65 14.50 9.28
C PHE A 4 15.96 13.13 9.11
N VAL A 5 15.80 12.39 10.22
CA VAL A 5 15.08 11.10 10.25
C VAL A 5 13.62 11.22 9.81
N PRO A 6 12.79 12.16 10.32
CA PRO A 6 11.41 12.28 9.87
C PRO A 6 11.30 12.73 8.41
N ILE A 7 12.21 13.58 7.91
CA ILE A 7 12.25 13.96 6.49
C ILE A 7 12.57 12.74 5.61
N LEU A 8 13.57 11.94 5.98
CA LEU A 8 13.89 10.68 5.29
C LEU A 8 12.71 9.70 5.30
N ARG A 9 12.00 9.59 6.43
CA ARG A 9 10.79 8.76 6.54
C ARG A 9 9.69 9.25 5.60
N LEU A 10 9.45 10.56 5.56
CA LEU A 10 8.47 11.16 4.66
C LEU A 10 8.83 10.92 3.19
N ALA A 11 10.10 11.11 2.84
CA ALA A 11 10.60 10.87 1.49
C ALA A 11 10.46 9.38 1.11
N MET A 12 10.80 8.46 2.01
CA MET A 12 10.67 7.03 1.78
C MET A 12 9.20 6.60 1.63
N LEU A 13 8.30 7.15 2.46
CA LEU A 13 6.87 6.92 2.34
C LEU A 13 6.35 7.45 1.01
N PHE A 14 6.71 8.67 0.64
CA PHE A 14 6.32 9.28 -0.64
C PHE A 14 6.79 8.42 -1.82
N LEU A 15 8.05 7.98 -1.82
CA LEU A 15 8.59 7.11 -2.85
C LEU A 15 7.88 5.75 -2.87
N ASN A 16 7.49 5.18 -1.73
CA ASN A 16 6.76 3.91 -1.64
C ASN A 16 5.34 4.04 -2.18
N VAL A 17 4.65 5.13 -1.85
CA VAL A 17 3.32 5.46 -2.39
C VAL A 17 3.39 5.69 -3.89
N TYR A 18 4.40 6.41 -4.37
CA TYR A 18 4.59 6.67 -5.79
C TYR A 18 4.83 5.40 -6.60
N ASP A 19 5.64 4.46 -6.10
CA ASP A 19 5.87 3.16 -6.75
C ASP A 19 4.62 2.28 -6.71
N SER A 20 3.88 2.30 -5.60
CA SER A 20 2.60 1.59 -5.49
C SER A 20 1.60 2.14 -6.51
N TYR A 21 1.52 3.46 -6.64
CA TYR A 21 0.68 4.11 -7.64
C TYR A 21 1.09 3.74 -9.07
N LYS A 22 2.39 3.71 -9.39
CA LYS A 22 2.87 3.30 -10.71
C LYS A 22 2.60 1.83 -11.03
N THR A 23 2.80 0.93 -10.07
CA THR A 23 2.61 -0.52 -10.28
C THR A 23 1.13 -0.90 -10.39
N LEU A 24 0.25 -0.18 -9.69
CA LEU A 24 -1.20 -0.39 -9.76
C LEU A 24 -1.83 0.10 -11.08
N LYS A 25 -1.16 0.99 -11.83
CA LYS A 25 -1.66 1.38 -13.17
C LYS A 25 -1.63 0.18 -14.12
N PHE A 26 -2.74 -0.03 -14.84
CA PHE A 26 -2.84 -1.08 -15.84
C PHE A 26 -1.94 -0.77 -17.04
N PRO A 27 -1.21 -1.77 -17.57
CA PRO A 27 -0.38 -1.57 -18.75
C PRO A 27 -1.30 -1.22 -19.92
N PRO A 28 -0.87 -0.28 -20.80
CA PRO A 28 -1.64 0.04 -21.98
C PRO A 28 -1.85 -1.23 -22.83
N PRO A 29 -3.04 -1.43 -23.42
CA PRO A 29 -3.28 -2.54 -24.33
C PRO A 29 -2.27 -2.48 -25.47
N SER A 30 -1.72 -3.63 -25.86
CA SER A 30 -0.73 -3.67 -26.93
C SER A 30 -1.38 -3.21 -28.23
N SER A 31 -0.86 -2.14 -28.84
CA SER A 31 -1.35 -1.62 -30.13
C SER A 31 -1.11 -2.58 -31.33
N ARG A 32 -0.63 -3.79 -31.05
CA ARG A 32 -0.30 -4.79 -32.05
C ARG A 32 -1.53 -5.67 -32.27
N GLN A 33 -2.35 -5.24 -33.23
CA GLN A 33 -3.40 -6.01 -33.91
C GLN A 33 -4.55 -6.49 -33.02
N ASN A 34 -5.65 -5.74 -32.98
CA ASN A 34 -7.03 -6.15 -32.61
C ASN A 34 -7.26 -7.03 -31.35
N ASP A 35 -6.24 -7.23 -30.51
CA ASP A 35 -6.35 -7.96 -29.27
C ASP A 35 -6.49 -6.95 -28.13
N GLU A 36 -7.70 -6.85 -27.59
CA GLU A 36 -8.03 -6.11 -26.37
C GLU A 36 -7.34 -6.72 -25.12
N LEU A 37 -6.64 -7.85 -25.30
CA LEU A 37 -6.00 -8.60 -24.25
C LEU A 37 -4.55 -8.15 -24.03
N PRO A 38 -4.14 -7.85 -22.78
CA PRO A 38 -2.78 -7.48 -22.48
C PRO A 38 -1.81 -8.65 -22.74
N SER A 39 -0.67 -8.37 -23.39
CA SER A 39 0.38 -9.36 -23.64
C SER A 39 0.75 -10.12 -22.38
N VAL A 40 0.84 -11.45 -22.47
CA VAL A 40 1.25 -12.34 -21.36
C VAL A 40 2.56 -11.87 -20.70
N ARG A 41 3.50 -11.31 -21.49
CA ARG A 41 4.76 -10.74 -20.99
C ARG A 41 4.55 -9.49 -20.13
N ALA A 42 3.61 -8.62 -20.50
CA ALA A 42 3.28 -7.44 -19.71
C ALA A 42 2.63 -7.81 -18.37
N MET A 43 1.79 -8.86 -18.37
CA MET A 43 1.17 -9.39 -17.14
C MET A 43 2.19 -10.05 -16.21
N THR A 44 3.15 -10.81 -16.75
CA THR A 44 4.21 -11.41 -15.92
C THR A 44 5.18 -10.36 -15.36
N GLN A 45 5.52 -9.33 -16.14
CA GLN A 45 6.35 -8.22 -15.66
C GLN A 45 5.66 -7.47 -14.51
N ARG A 46 4.37 -7.14 -14.68
CA ARG A 46 3.56 -6.53 -13.61
C ARG A 46 3.59 -7.33 -12.31
N LYS A 47 3.43 -8.66 -12.39
CA LYS A 47 3.44 -9.52 -11.20
C LYS A 47 4.78 -9.46 -10.48
N ARG A 48 5.89 -9.31 -11.22
CA ARG A 48 7.23 -9.14 -10.64
C ARG A 48 7.38 -7.76 -10.01
N ASP A 49 6.97 -6.71 -10.70
CA ASP A 49 7.04 -5.32 -10.21
C ASP A 49 6.20 -5.14 -8.94
N MET A 50 5.01 -5.75 -8.89
CA MET A 50 4.13 -5.72 -7.72
C MET A 50 4.74 -6.47 -6.52
N LYS A 51 5.37 -7.63 -6.75
CA LYS A 51 6.13 -8.33 -5.70
C LYS A 51 7.31 -7.51 -5.20
N GLY A 52 8.04 -6.85 -6.09
CA GLY A 52 9.14 -5.95 -5.73
C GLY A 52 8.65 -4.76 -4.89
N CYS A 53 7.52 -4.17 -5.26
CA CYS A 53 6.90 -3.08 -4.50
C CYS A 53 6.51 -3.53 -3.08
N LEU A 54 5.87 -4.70 -2.94
CA LEU A 54 5.52 -5.26 -1.62
C LEU A 54 6.75 -5.58 -0.78
N ALA A 55 7.82 -6.10 -1.38
CA ALA A 55 9.07 -6.38 -0.68
C ALA A 55 9.66 -5.12 -0.03
N ILE A 56 9.62 -3.98 -0.74
CA ILE A 56 10.08 -2.69 -0.22
C ILE A 56 9.24 -2.25 1.00
N TRP A 57 7.91 -2.42 0.94
CA TRP A 57 7.03 -2.14 2.07
C TRP A 57 7.34 -2.99 3.30
N ILE A 58 7.62 -4.28 3.10
CA ILE A 58 7.98 -5.18 4.19
C ILE A 58 9.31 -4.75 4.83
N VAL A 59 10.33 -4.48 4.03
CA VAL A 59 11.64 -4.00 4.52
C VAL A 59 11.46 -2.72 5.35
N TRP A 60 10.61 -1.80 4.86
CA TRP A 60 10.28 -0.57 5.57
C TRP A 60 9.61 -0.83 6.92
N CYS A 61 8.61 -1.71 6.97
CA CYS A 61 7.94 -2.08 8.22
C CYS A 61 8.91 -2.73 9.22
N CYS A 62 9.77 -3.64 8.76
CA CYS A 62 10.81 -4.24 9.61
C CYS A 62 11.76 -3.18 10.18
N PHE A 63 12.19 -2.23 9.34
CA PHE A 63 13.04 -1.13 9.78
C PHE A 63 12.33 -0.22 10.80
N ALA A 64 11.06 0.11 10.57
CA ALA A 64 10.27 0.92 11.50
C ALA A 64 10.07 0.24 12.87
N VAL A 65 9.84 -1.07 12.88
CA VAL A 65 9.78 -1.89 14.11
C VAL A 65 11.14 -1.88 14.80
N TYR A 66 12.21 -2.11 14.06
CA TYR A 66 13.57 -2.08 14.60
C TYR A 66 13.93 -0.71 15.19
N GLU A 67 13.55 0.41 14.56
CA GLU A 67 13.77 1.73 15.17
C GLU A 67 13.03 1.86 16.50
N ARG A 68 11.79 1.37 16.59
CA ARG A 68 10.96 1.51 17.79
C ARG A 68 11.49 0.69 18.98
N PHE A 69 11.99 -0.51 18.72
CA PHE A 69 12.51 -1.41 19.77
C PHE A 69 14.02 -1.23 20.00
N GLY A 70 14.76 -0.95 18.94
CA GLY A 70 16.22 -0.86 18.93
C GLY A 70 16.77 0.46 19.45
N ASP A 71 16.07 1.59 19.29
CA ASP A 71 16.56 2.88 19.80
C ASP A 71 16.82 2.84 21.31
N ALA A 72 15.87 2.29 22.07
CA ALA A 72 15.96 2.24 23.52
C ALA A 72 17.15 1.38 24.01
N ILE A 73 17.47 0.32 23.27
CA ILE A 73 18.53 -0.63 23.64
C ILE A 73 19.89 -0.13 23.16
N VAL A 74 19.97 0.44 21.95
CA VAL A 74 21.24 0.80 21.31
C VAL A 74 21.73 2.19 21.73
N SER A 75 20.82 3.12 22.03
CA SER A 75 21.18 4.45 22.57
C SER A 75 21.89 4.36 23.92
N LEU A 76 21.62 3.31 24.70
CA LEU A 76 22.31 3.04 25.98
C LEU A 76 23.79 2.65 25.77
N PHE A 77 24.13 2.03 24.63
CA PHE A 77 25.45 1.45 24.40
C PHE A 77 26.38 2.31 23.53
N ILE A 78 25.87 3.09 22.57
CA ILE A 78 26.70 3.82 21.61
C ILE A 78 26.22 5.27 21.44
N PRO A 79 27.02 6.28 21.86
CA PRO A 79 26.62 7.69 21.83
C PRO A 79 26.54 8.35 20.44
N PHE A 80 26.84 7.65 19.33
CA PHE A 80 26.80 8.16 17.95
C PHE A 80 25.85 7.38 17.00
N TYR A 81 24.93 6.60 17.56
CA TYR A 81 24.05 5.74 16.75
C TYR A 81 23.07 6.50 15.83
N ASP A 82 22.63 7.69 16.24
CA ASP A 82 21.66 8.51 15.50
C ASP A 82 22.13 8.94 14.11
N GLU A 83 23.43 9.16 13.93
CA GLU A 83 24.00 9.54 12.63
C GLU A 83 24.11 8.33 11.70
N PHE A 84 24.60 7.20 12.22
CA PHE A 84 24.70 5.95 11.47
C PHE A 84 23.32 5.47 11.01
N LYS A 85 22.30 5.61 11.88
CA LYS A 85 20.90 5.34 11.54
C LYS A 85 20.46 6.06 10.27
N SER A 86 20.79 7.34 10.17
CA SER A 86 20.40 8.16 9.01
C SER A 86 21.11 7.76 7.72
N ILE A 87 22.37 7.32 7.81
CA ILE A 87 23.14 6.79 6.68
C ILE A 87 22.54 5.46 6.21
N VAL A 88 22.14 4.58 7.15
CA VAL A 88 21.47 3.32 6.81
C VAL A 88 20.14 3.57 6.11
N LEU A 89 19.32 4.49 6.62
CA LEU A 89 18.06 4.93 5.98
C LEU A 89 18.30 5.48 4.57
N LEU A 90 19.28 6.37 4.43
CA LEU A 90 19.64 6.97 3.15
C LEU A 90 20.17 5.92 2.16
N PHE A 91 20.96 4.96 2.62
CA PHE A 91 21.41 3.83 1.82
C PHE A 91 20.24 2.96 1.37
N LEU A 92 19.26 2.71 2.24
CA LEU A 92 18.04 1.96 1.93
C LEU A 92 17.21 2.67 0.85
N ILE A 93 17.11 4.00 0.92
CA ILE A 93 16.42 4.82 -0.10
C ILE A 93 17.17 4.77 -1.43
N LEU A 94 18.50 4.96 -1.42
CA LEU A 94 19.31 5.02 -2.65
C LEU A 94 19.46 3.66 -3.33
N LYS A 95 19.55 2.57 -2.58
CA LYS A 95 19.70 1.20 -3.12
C LYS A 95 18.37 0.49 -3.32
N ARG A 96 17.24 1.17 -3.13
CA ARG A 96 15.88 0.58 -3.20
C ARG A 96 15.61 -0.24 -4.46
N SER A 97 16.01 0.25 -5.63
CA SER A 97 15.67 -0.40 -6.92
C SER A 97 16.51 -1.64 -7.25
N ARG A 98 17.67 -1.84 -6.63
CA ARG A 98 18.58 -2.98 -6.92
C ARG A 98 18.89 -3.88 -5.72
N ALA A 99 18.72 -3.38 -4.48
CA ALA A 99 19.02 -4.16 -3.28
C ALA A 99 17.79 -4.86 -2.69
N ALA A 100 16.58 -4.40 -2.98
CA ALA A 100 15.37 -5.02 -2.44
C ALA A 100 15.20 -6.47 -2.92
N GLU A 101 15.57 -6.79 -4.16
CA GLU A 101 15.42 -8.13 -4.72
C GLU A 101 16.31 -9.18 -4.05
N PRO A 102 17.65 -9.00 -3.93
CA PRO A 102 18.51 -9.96 -3.21
C PRO A 102 18.27 -9.97 -1.69
N ILE A 103 18.00 -8.83 -1.05
CA ILE A 103 17.73 -8.76 0.40
C ILE A 103 16.43 -9.51 0.73
N TYR A 104 15.40 -9.31 -0.10
CA TYR A 104 14.13 -9.99 0.09
C TYR A 104 14.28 -11.50 -0.08
N LEU A 105 14.95 -11.95 -1.14
CA LEU A 105 15.11 -13.38 -1.42
C LEU A 105 16.01 -14.08 -0.39
N TYR A 106 17.04 -13.42 0.13
CA TYR A 106 18.03 -14.07 1.00
C TYR A 106 17.72 -13.97 2.49
N ILE A 107 17.19 -12.84 2.96
CA ILE A 107 16.98 -12.59 4.40
C ILE A 107 15.50 -12.71 4.77
N ILE A 108 14.63 -12.03 4.01
CA ILE A 108 13.23 -11.87 4.40
C ILE A 108 12.41 -13.10 4.03
N HIS A 109 12.62 -13.68 2.85
CA HIS A 109 11.89 -14.86 2.39
C HIS A 109 12.02 -16.07 3.33
N PRO A 110 13.22 -16.47 3.82
CA PRO A 110 13.32 -17.57 4.78
C PRO A 110 12.70 -17.22 6.15
N LEU A 111 12.75 -15.96 6.57
CA LEU A 111 12.12 -15.51 7.81
C LEU A 111 10.59 -15.46 7.71
N LEU A 112 10.03 -15.11 6.54
CA LEU A 112 8.58 -15.04 6.32
C LEU A 112 7.96 -16.41 6.03
N LYS A 113 8.71 -17.35 5.43
CA LYS A 113 8.23 -18.69 5.05
C LYS A 113 7.46 -19.42 6.17
N PRO A 114 7.90 -19.46 7.43
CA PRO A 114 7.14 -20.11 8.50
C PRO A 114 5.90 -19.33 8.94
N TYR A 115 5.83 -18.02 8.68
CA TYR A 115 4.73 -17.15 9.12
C TYR A 115 3.73 -16.84 8.01
N THR A 116 3.88 -17.41 6.81
CA THR A 116 2.97 -17.12 5.68
C THR A 116 1.52 -17.44 6.03
N SER A 117 1.26 -18.58 6.69
CA SER A 117 -0.09 -18.96 7.09
C SER A 117 -0.71 -17.99 8.09
N THR A 118 0.08 -17.50 9.05
CA THR A 118 -0.39 -16.50 10.02
C THR A 118 -0.60 -15.14 9.37
N LEU A 119 0.24 -14.77 8.40
CA LEU A 119 0.11 -13.51 7.67
C LEU A 119 -1.13 -13.51 6.78
N ASP A 120 -1.36 -14.60 6.03
CA ASP A 120 -2.55 -14.76 5.20
C ASP A 120 -3.83 -14.68 6.05
N ALA A 121 -3.87 -15.39 7.19
CA ALA A 121 -4.99 -15.32 8.13
C ALA A 121 -5.17 -13.91 8.72
N SER A 122 -4.08 -13.21 9.05
CA SER A 122 -4.14 -11.84 9.56
C SER A 122 -4.67 -10.86 8.51
N LEU A 123 -4.30 -11.03 7.23
CA LEU A 123 -4.78 -10.21 6.14
C LEU A 123 -6.28 -10.45 5.88
N GLU A 124 -6.71 -11.71 5.92
CA GLU A 124 -8.13 -12.06 5.76
C GLU A 124 -8.98 -11.45 6.89
N LEU A 125 -8.49 -11.51 8.13
CA LEU A 125 -9.14 -10.87 9.28
C LEU A 125 -9.19 -9.34 9.08
N LEU A 126 -8.11 -8.72 8.62
CA LEU A 126 -8.05 -7.28 8.37
C LEU A 126 -9.00 -6.84 7.24
N LEU A 127 -9.13 -7.66 6.19
CA LEU A 127 -10.11 -7.45 5.12
C LEU A 127 -11.54 -7.53 5.65
N MET A 128 -11.85 -8.55 6.47
CA MET A 128 -13.17 -8.68 7.09
C MET A 128 -13.51 -7.49 7.99
N ILE A 129 -12.53 -7.02 8.79
CA ILE A 129 -12.68 -5.79 9.58
C ILE A 129 -12.90 -4.59 8.66
N GLY A 130 -12.13 -4.48 7.57
CA GLY A 130 -12.24 -3.40 6.60
C GLY A 130 -13.62 -3.34 5.95
N ASP A 131 -14.14 -4.48 5.52
CA ASP A 131 -15.48 -4.61 4.95
C ASP A 131 -16.56 -4.25 5.98
N PHE A 132 -16.39 -4.68 7.23
CA PHE A 132 -17.28 -4.32 8.32
C PHE A 132 -17.28 -2.82 8.60
N ILE A 133 -16.10 -2.19 8.69
CA ILE A 133 -15.96 -0.74 8.88
C ILE A 133 -16.56 0.02 7.69
N PHE A 134 -16.34 -0.44 6.46
CA PHE A 134 -16.87 0.17 5.27
C PHE A 134 -18.41 0.07 5.22
N ALA A 135 -18.96 -1.08 5.56
CA ALA A 135 -20.41 -1.28 5.68
C ALA A 135 -21.02 -0.39 6.77
N LEU A 136 -20.37 -0.32 7.93
CA LEU A 136 -20.79 0.52 9.06
C LEU A 136 -20.71 2.00 8.71
N SER A 137 -19.67 2.44 7.99
CA SER A 137 -19.51 3.81 7.50
C SER A 137 -20.52 4.15 6.41
N THR A 138 -20.90 3.20 5.56
CA THR A 138 -21.88 3.40 4.48
C THR A 138 -23.29 3.71 5.03
N PHE A 139 -23.66 3.14 6.18
CA PHE A 139 -24.97 3.33 6.80
C PHE A 139 -25.29 4.79 7.20
N PRO A 140 -24.47 5.51 8.00
CA PRO A 140 -24.70 6.91 8.33
C PRO A 140 -24.54 7.83 7.12
N ILE A 141 -23.73 7.46 6.12
CA ILE A 141 -23.61 8.22 4.87
C ILE A 141 -24.95 8.21 4.12
N LYS A 142 -25.60 7.05 3.99
CA LYS A 142 -26.93 6.94 3.35
C LYS A 142 -28.00 7.69 4.14
N LEU A 143 -28.02 7.55 5.47
CA LEU A 143 -28.95 8.26 6.35
C LEU A 143 -28.76 9.79 6.28
N GLY A 144 -27.51 10.24 6.24
CA GLY A 144 -27.17 11.65 6.05
C GLY A 144 -27.62 12.18 4.69
N LEU A 145 -27.44 11.41 3.61
CA LEU A 145 -27.92 11.76 2.27
C LEU A 145 -29.46 11.83 2.23
N GLU A 146 -30.18 10.88 2.81
CA GLU A 146 -31.65 10.87 2.86
C GLU A 146 -32.21 12.02 3.71
N LEU A 147 -31.57 12.33 4.85
CA LEU A 147 -31.92 13.48 5.69
C LEU A 147 -31.62 14.81 5.00
N TRP A 148 -30.51 14.88 4.26
CA TRP A 148 -30.14 16.04 3.46
C TRP A 148 -31.13 16.25 2.31
N GLU A 149 -31.51 15.19 1.60
CA GLU A 149 -32.50 15.22 0.52
C GLU A 149 -33.88 15.65 1.03
N LYS A 150 -34.32 15.13 2.19
CA LYS A 150 -35.56 15.57 2.85
C LYS A 150 -35.52 17.02 3.34
N ARG A 151 -34.35 17.51 3.76
CA ARG A 151 -34.19 18.85 4.35
C ARG A 151 -33.95 19.94 3.30
N PHE A 152 -33.29 19.61 2.19
CA PHE A 152 -32.96 20.54 1.11
C PHE A 152 -33.81 20.38 -0.15
N GLY A 153 -34.65 19.34 -0.24
CA GLY A 153 -35.78 19.20 -1.18
C GLY A 153 -35.75 20.06 -2.43
N PHE A 154 -34.71 19.93 -3.27
CA PHE A 154 -34.70 20.55 -4.58
C PHE A 154 -35.25 19.54 -5.57
N HIS A 155 -36.56 19.64 -5.80
CA HIS A 155 -37.30 19.03 -6.89
C HIS A 155 -37.02 17.54 -7.20
N GLN A 156 -37.95 16.73 -6.69
CA GLN A 156 -38.54 15.63 -7.43
C GLN A 156 -38.86 16.06 -8.88
N PHE A 157 -37.95 15.80 -9.84
CA PHE A 157 -38.27 15.92 -11.27
C PHE A 157 -37.54 14.93 -12.22
N LEU A 158 -36.50 14.19 -11.80
CA LEU A 158 -35.74 13.38 -12.77
C LEU A 158 -35.80 11.85 -12.60
N TRP A 159 -36.46 11.31 -11.57
CA TRP A 159 -36.55 9.84 -11.36
C TRP A 159 -37.93 9.22 -11.64
N THR A 160 -38.92 9.98 -12.08
CA THR A 160 -40.20 9.43 -12.60
C THR A 160 -40.14 9.04 -14.08
N ARG A 161 -38.97 9.11 -14.72
CA ARG A 161 -38.81 8.89 -16.17
C ARG A 161 -37.94 7.69 -16.57
N ILE A 162 -37.90 6.65 -15.73
CA ILE A 162 -37.54 5.32 -16.21
C ILE A 162 -38.85 4.53 -16.32
N PRO A 163 -39.53 4.54 -17.48
CA PRO A 163 -40.56 3.55 -17.72
C PRO A 163 -39.86 2.19 -17.69
N THR A 164 -40.33 1.34 -16.77
CA THR A 164 -40.33 -0.10 -16.95
C THR A 164 -40.94 -0.40 -18.32
N VAL A 165 -40.10 -0.54 -19.35
CA VAL A 165 -40.51 -1.16 -20.60
C VAL A 165 -40.38 -2.66 -20.38
N SER A 166 -41.46 -3.23 -19.89
CA SER A 166 -41.81 -4.62 -20.13
C SER A 166 -42.24 -4.78 -21.58
N LEU A 167 -41.43 -5.49 -22.37
CA LEU A 167 -41.82 -6.34 -23.50
C LEU A 167 -40.64 -7.26 -23.86
#